data_AF-A0A7S2J2A0-F1
#
_entry.id   AF-A0A7S2J2A0-F1
#
_cell.length_a   1.000
_cell.length_b   1.000
_cell.length_c   1.000
_cell.angle_alpha   90.00
_cell.angle_beta   90.00
_cell.angle_gamma   90.00
#
_symmetry.space_group_name_H-M   'P 1'
#
loop_
_entity.id
_entity.type
_entity.pdbx_description
1 polymer ?
#
loop_
_entity_poly.entity_id
_entity_poly.type
_entity_poly.pdbx_seq_one_letter_code
_entity_poly.pdbx_strand_id
1 'polypeptide(L)'
;TWHMISAGIAAESFQAQRYLAFTNVAGQTIIANRQEIENMMANERSYPITVSYHPPKVFEGMIPEEIPGYEIQRTFLRFIKNACTDVNYEIYNVKHKHQRRTFERYLLYLEDHYHQCDDHLEDAMNGWELYMRYPFMTGSMGLIDKTGPNLTKVLRGEADVLEFLFGG
;
A
#
# COMPACT_ATOMS: atom_id res chain seq x y z
N THR A 1 -11.83 -12.96 17.74
CA THR A 1 -10.83 -14.06 17.72
C THR A 1 -11.28 -15.32 16.97
N TRP A 2 -12.55 -15.50 16.60
CA TRP A 2 -13.04 -16.75 15.96
C TRP A 2 -13.24 -16.72 14.43
N HIS A 3 -13.00 -15.60 13.75
CA HIS A 3 -13.27 -15.48 12.29
C HIS A 3 -12.03 -15.63 11.39
N MET A 4 -10.82 -15.75 11.93
CA MET A 4 -9.60 -15.89 11.13
C MET A 4 -9.17 -17.34 10.88
N ILE A 5 -9.54 -18.28 11.75
CA ILE A 5 -9.15 -19.70 11.64
C ILE A 5 -9.99 -20.43 10.57
N SER A 6 -11.24 -20.00 10.34
CA SER A 6 -12.16 -20.67 9.40
C SER A 6 -11.82 -20.49 7.92
N ALA A 7 -10.86 -19.64 7.57
CA ALA A 7 -10.46 -19.37 6.19
C ALA A 7 -9.22 -20.17 5.74
N GLY A 8 -8.60 -20.98 6.61
CA GLY A 8 -7.42 -21.78 6.24
C GLY A 8 -6.14 -20.98 5.97
N ILE A 9 -6.08 -19.73 6.44
CA ILE A 9 -4.95 -18.83 6.16
C ILE A 9 -3.91 -18.96 7.27
N ALA A 10 -2.67 -19.27 6.89
CA ALA A 10 -1.56 -19.28 7.83
C ALA A 10 -1.33 -17.87 8.39
N ALA A 11 -1.04 -17.76 9.70
CA ALA A 11 -0.78 -16.48 10.36
C ALA A 11 0.34 -15.65 9.70
N GLU A 12 1.24 -16.34 9.00
CA GLU A 12 2.38 -15.81 8.25
C GLU A 12 1.95 -15.13 6.93
N SER A 13 0.82 -15.53 6.36
CA SER A 13 0.30 -15.04 5.08
C SER A 13 -0.30 -13.65 5.19
N PHE A 14 -0.82 -13.29 6.36
CA PHE A 14 -1.30 -11.95 6.62
C PHE A 14 -0.14 -11.02 6.94
N GLN A 15 -0.28 -9.73 6.63
CA GLN A 15 0.57 -8.70 7.23
C GLN A 15 0.20 -8.55 8.73
N ALA A 16 0.02 -9.66 9.46
CA ALA A 16 -0.66 -9.71 10.75
C ALA A 16 -0.14 -8.59 11.65
N GLN A 17 1.18 -8.46 11.74
CA GLN A 17 1.89 -7.43 12.52
C GLN A 17 1.53 -5.97 12.19
N ARG A 18 1.27 -5.63 10.92
CA ARG A 18 0.91 -4.26 10.48
C ARG A 18 -0.54 -3.90 10.79
N TYR A 19 -1.41 -4.90 10.91
CA TYR A 19 -2.83 -4.71 11.23
C TYR A 19 -3.18 -5.21 12.63
N LEU A 20 -2.19 -5.50 13.47
CA LEU A 20 -2.43 -5.74 14.89
C LEU A 20 -2.67 -4.41 15.59
N ALA A 21 -3.82 -4.33 16.26
CA ALA A 21 -4.15 -3.28 17.19
C ALA A 21 -3.90 -3.77 18.61
N PHE A 22 -3.15 -2.98 19.38
CA PHE A 22 -2.90 -3.20 20.80
C PHE A 22 -3.70 -2.20 21.60
N THR A 23 -4.64 -2.69 22.41
CA THR A 23 -5.51 -1.86 23.25
C THR A 23 -5.19 -2.08 24.72
N ASN A 24 -4.80 -1.02 25.44
CA ASN A 24 -4.54 -1.11 26.87
C ASN A 24 -5.84 -1.06 27.71
N VAL A 25 -5.71 -1.27 29.03
CA VAL A 25 -6.84 -1.21 29.98
C VAL A 25 -7.57 0.14 30.00
N ALA A 26 -6.89 1.23 29.63
CA ALA A 26 -7.47 2.56 29.53
C ALA A 26 -8.23 2.79 28.21
N GLY A 27 -8.24 1.81 27.30
CA GLY A 27 -8.91 1.89 26.00
C GLY A 27 -8.10 2.58 24.90
N GLN A 28 -6.82 2.92 25.14
CA GLN A 28 -5.94 3.46 24.11
C GLN A 28 -5.52 2.35 23.15
N THR A 29 -5.75 2.55 21.86
CA THR A 29 -5.39 1.61 20.79
C THR A 29 -4.24 2.14 19.96
N ILE A 30 -3.22 1.30 19.73
CA ILE A 30 -2.07 1.59 18.87
C ILE A 30 -2.02 0.52 17.77
N ILE A 31 -1.82 0.95 16.52
CA ILE A 31 -1.72 0.08 15.34
C ILE A 31 -0.39 0.38 14.64
N ALA A 32 0.32 -0.65 14.19
CA ALA A 32 1.52 -0.57 13.35
C ALA A 32 2.69 0.30 13.87
N ASN A 33 2.67 0.81 15.11
CA ASN A 33 3.73 1.64 15.68
C ASN A 33 4.52 0.88 16.75
N ARG A 34 5.64 0.29 16.33
CA ARG A 34 6.48 -0.56 17.20
C ARG A 34 6.94 0.14 18.48
N GLN A 35 7.38 1.40 18.39
CA GLN A 35 7.90 2.13 19.54
C GLN A 35 6.81 2.38 20.58
N GLU A 36 5.62 2.78 20.13
CA GLU A 36 4.50 3.03 21.02
C GLU A 36 3.95 1.73 21.61
N ILE A 37 3.94 0.63 20.84
CA ILE A 37 3.58 -0.70 21.33
C ILE A 37 4.59 -1.16 22.40
N GLU A 38 5.89 -1.00 22.18
CA GLU A 38 6.93 -1.31 23.17
C GLU A 38 6.76 -0.47 24.44
N ASN A 39 6.47 0.83 24.31
CA ASN A 39 6.19 1.71 25.45
C ASN A 39 4.93 1.29 26.21
N MET A 40 3.88 0.85 25.50
CA MET A 40 2.66 0.32 26.11
C MET A 40 2.93 -0.97 26.88
N MET A 41 3.67 -1.92 26.28
CA MET A 41 4.04 -3.20 26.90
C MET A 41 4.97 -3.03 28.10
N ALA A 42 5.85 -2.02 28.09
CA ALA A 42 6.76 -1.74 29.19
C ALA A 42 6.07 -1.08 30.40
N ASN A 43 4.84 -0.59 30.25
CA ASN A 43 4.09 0.06 31.32
C ASN A 43 3.12 -0.92 31.99
N GLU A 44 3.38 -1.26 33.25
CA GLU A 44 2.53 -2.17 34.05
C GLU A 44 1.07 -1.71 34.13
N ARG A 45 0.81 -0.40 34.07
CA ARG A 45 -0.56 0.16 34.11
C ARG A 45 -1.33 -0.04 32.81
N SER A 46 -0.69 -0.51 31.75
CA SER A 46 -1.36 -0.80 30.48
C SER A 46 -2.12 -2.12 30.50
N TYR A 47 -1.83 -3.00 31.44
CA TYR A 47 -2.41 -4.35 31.47
C TYR A 47 -3.82 -4.39 32.07
N PRO A 48 -4.71 -5.27 31.56
CA PRO A 48 -4.48 -6.19 30.45
C PRO A 48 -4.42 -5.49 29.09
N ILE A 49 -3.47 -5.91 28.24
CA ILE A 49 -3.38 -5.47 26.84
C ILE A 49 -4.13 -6.49 25.98
N THR A 50 -5.09 -6.02 25.20
CA THR A 50 -5.84 -6.84 24.24
C THR A 50 -5.23 -6.65 22.85
N VAL A 51 -5.06 -7.75 22.12
CA VAL A 51 -4.59 -7.73 20.72
C VAL A 51 -5.75 -8.12 19.80
N SER A 52 -6.06 -7.25 18.85
CA SER A 52 -7.06 -7.50 17.80
C SER A 52 -6.46 -7.29 16.41
N TYR A 53 -7.07 -7.89 15.39
CA TYR A 53 -6.69 -7.71 13.99
C TYR A 53 -7.67 -6.72 13.35
N HIS A 54 -7.15 -5.59 12.85
CA HIS A 54 -7.88 -4.50 12.22
C HIS A 54 -7.28 -4.23 10.83
N PRO A 55 -7.58 -5.04 9.82
CA PRO A 55 -7.15 -4.77 8.46
C PRO A 55 -7.99 -3.65 7.84
N PRO A 56 -7.51 -3.01 6.75
CA PRO A 56 -8.34 -2.15 5.92
C PRO A 56 -9.60 -2.87 5.44
N LYS A 57 -10.70 -2.13 5.29
CA LYS A 57 -12.03 -2.67 4.99
C LYS A 57 -12.06 -3.55 3.73
N VAL A 58 -11.21 -3.24 2.77
CA VAL A 58 -11.05 -4.00 1.53
C VAL A 58 -10.65 -5.47 1.73
N PHE A 59 -9.97 -5.79 2.83
CA PHE A 59 -9.60 -7.17 3.16
C PHE A 59 -10.75 -7.93 3.83
N GLU A 60 -11.80 -7.23 4.29
CA GLU A 60 -13.00 -7.87 4.83
C GLU A 60 -13.77 -8.56 3.69
N GLY A 61 -13.58 -9.87 3.56
CA GLY A 61 -14.24 -10.69 2.54
C GLY A 61 -13.38 -11.00 1.31
N MET A 62 -12.15 -10.49 1.25
CA MET A 62 -11.17 -10.88 0.22
C MET A 62 -10.70 -12.32 0.49
N ILE A 63 -10.69 -13.16 -0.54
CA ILE A 63 -10.10 -14.50 -0.42
C ILE A 63 -8.57 -14.38 -0.46
N PRO A 64 -7.82 -15.25 0.25
CA PRO A 64 -6.37 -15.10 0.39
C PRO A 64 -5.60 -15.10 -0.95
N GLU A 65 -6.13 -15.75 -1.98
CA GLU A 65 -5.56 -15.77 -3.33
C GLU A 65 -5.62 -14.41 -4.04
N GLU A 66 -6.53 -13.51 -3.62
CA GLU A 66 -6.68 -12.16 -4.20
C GLU A 66 -5.71 -11.14 -3.57
N ILE A 67 -5.22 -11.41 -2.35
CA ILE A 67 -4.33 -10.52 -1.59
C ILE A 67 -3.08 -10.10 -2.41
N PRO A 68 -2.35 -11.01 -3.08
CA PRO A 68 -1.17 -10.62 -3.86
C PRO A 68 -1.52 -9.63 -4.98
N GLY A 69 -2.68 -9.80 -5.63
CA GLY A 69 -3.13 -8.89 -6.68
C GLY A 69 -3.46 -7.50 -6.12
N TYR A 70 -4.07 -7.45 -4.93
CA TYR A 70 -4.34 -6.20 -4.24
C TYR A 70 -3.06 -5.48 -3.81
N GLU A 71 -2.07 -6.18 -3.26
CA GLU A 71 -0.78 -5.59 -2.88
C GLU A 71 -0.01 -5.01 -4.08
N ILE A 72 -0.12 -5.63 -5.26
CA ILE A 72 0.42 -5.08 -6.51
C ILE A 72 -0.26 -3.76 -6.85
N GLN A 73 -1.59 -3.71 -6.75
CA GLN A 73 -2.35 -2.49 -6.99
C GLN A 73 -1.94 -1.38 -6.00
N ARG A 74 -1.82 -1.68 -4.71
CA ARG A 74 -1.34 -0.72 -3.69
C ARG A 74 0.06 -0.21 -4.01
N THR A 75 0.97 -1.11 -4.39
CA THR A 75 2.34 -0.75 -4.79
C THR A 75 2.35 0.20 -6.00
N PHE A 76 1.51 -0.08 -7.00
CA PHE A 76 1.34 0.79 -8.17
C PHE A 76 0.75 2.16 -7.79
N LEU A 77 -0.29 2.20 -6.97
CA LEU A 77 -0.91 3.43 -6.49
C LEU A 77 0.07 4.26 -5.65
N ARG A 78 0.98 3.62 -4.90
CA ARG A 78 2.06 4.31 -4.19
C ARG A 78 3.01 5.03 -5.15
N PHE A 79 3.40 4.42 -6.27
CA PHE A 79 4.19 5.12 -7.30
C PHE A 79 3.44 6.30 -7.90
N ILE A 80 2.14 6.13 -8.18
CA ILE A 80 1.28 7.21 -8.65
C ILE A 80 1.24 8.35 -7.63
N LYS A 81 0.99 8.06 -6.35
CA LYS A 81 0.93 9.04 -5.27
C LYS A 81 2.22 9.84 -5.18
N ASN A 82 3.37 9.17 -5.21
CA ASN A 82 4.68 9.83 -5.18
C ASN A 82 4.84 10.76 -6.39
N ALA A 83 4.50 10.29 -7.60
CA ALA A 83 4.61 11.09 -8.81
C ALA A 83 3.65 12.30 -8.80
N CYS A 84 2.43 12.14 -8.29
CA CYS A 84 1.47 13.23 -8.10
C CYS A 84 1.96 14.24 -7.07
N THR A 85 2.56 13.78 -5.97
CA THR A 85 3.18 14.63 -4.96
C THR A 85 4.31 15.46 -5.56
N ASP A 86 5.18 14.85 -6.36
CA ASP A 86 6.32 15.52 -7.00
C ASP A 86 5.94 16.59 -8.04
N VAL A 87 4.72 16.53 -8.59
CA VAL A 87 4.16 17.57 -9.48
C VAL A 87 3.12 18.45 -8.78
N ASN A 88 3.09 18.42 -7.45
CA ASN A 88 2.23 19.22 -6.57
C ASN A 88 0.73 19.03 -6.83
N TYR A 89 0.30 17.86 -7.32
CA TYR A 89 -1.11 17.60 -7.66
C TYR A 89 -1.71 18.57 -8.69
N GLU A 90 -0.89 19.31 -9.43
CA GLU A 90 -1.34 20.33 -10.38
C GLU A 90 -1.16 19.87 -11.83
N ILE A 91 -2.26 19.83 -12.57
CA ILE A 91 -2.28 19.39 -13.97
C ILE A 91 -1.36 20.20 -14.89
N TYR A 92 -1.15 21.48 -14.59
CA TYR A 92 -0.32 22.37 -15.40
C TYR A 92 1.19 22.07 -15.25
N ASN A 93 1.58 21.36 -14.19
CA ASN A 93 2.94 20.89 -13.98
C ASN A 93 3.26 19.63 -14.81
N VAL A 94 2.25 19.01 -15.44
CA VAL A 94 2.43 17.94 -16.42
C VAL A 94 2.68 18.52 -17.81
N LYS A 95 3.84 18.17 -18.39
CA LYS A 95 4.38 18.83 -19.59
C LYS A 95 3.53 18.59 -20.83
N HIS A 96 3.20 17.33 -21.13
CA HIS A 96 2.51 17.00 -22.37
C HIS A 96 1.00 16.86 -22.20
N LYS A 97 0.22 17.43 -23.13
CA LYS A 97 -1.25 17.39 -23.11
C LYS A 97 -1.83 15.97 -23.06
N HIS A 98 -1.23 15.02 -23.78
CA HIS A 98 -1.70 13.63 -23.77
C HIS A 98 -1.44 12.93 -22.42
N GLN A 99 -0.41 13.33 -21.68
CA GLN A 99 -0.11 12.82 -20.33
C GLN A 99 -1.01 13.44 -19.26
N ARG A 100 -1.49 14.68 -19.45
CA ARG A 100 -2.43 15.34 -18.52
C ARG A 100 -3.71 14.53 -18.30
N ARG A 101 -4.24 13.91 -19.36
CA ARG A 101 -5.42 13.04 -19.25
C ARG A 101 -5.14 11.80 -18.40
N THR A 102 -3.94 11.23 -18.51
CA THR A 102 -3.52 10.13 -17.65
C THR A 102 -3.34 10.59 -16.20
N PHE A 103 -2.78 11.78 -16.01
CA PHE A 103 -2.63 12.38 -14.68
C PHE A 103 -3.96 12.62 -13.98
N GLU A 104 -4.97 13.14 -14.68
CA GLU A 104 -6.32 13.28 -14.12
C GLU A 104 -6.90 11.93 -13.67
N ARG A 105 -6.69 10.87 -14.44
CA ARG A 105 -7.10 9.50 -14.05
C ARG A 105 -6.36 8.99 -12.84
N TYR A 106 -5.07 9.32 -12.70
CA TYR A 106 -4.31 8.99 -11.51
C TYR A 106 -4.86 9.65 -10.25
N LEU A 107 -5.27 10.92 -10.34
CA LEU A 107 -5.92 11.60 -9.23
C LEU A 107 -7.23 10.90 -8.83
N LEU A 108 -8.05 10.51 -9.81
CA LEU A 108 -9.28 9.75 -9.57
C LEU A 108 -9.00 8.38 -8.94
N TYR A 109 -7.98 7.65 -9.40
CA TYR A 109 -7.63 6.35 -8.81
C TYR A 109 -7.19 6.46 -7.36
N LEU A 110 -6.45 7.51 -7.00
CA LEU A 110 -6.08 7.78 -5.61
C LEU A 110 -7.31 8.12 -4.77
N GLU A 111 -8.17 9.00 -5.26
CA GLU A 111 -9.41 9.41 -4.58
C GLU A 111 -10.35 8.21 -4.35
N ASP A 112 -10.60 7.41 -5.40
CA ASP A 112 -11.41 6.19 -5.31
C ASP A 112 -10.82 5.20 -4.30
N HIS A 113 -9.51 5.00 -4.30
CA HIS A 113 -8.86 4.08 -3.36
C HIS A 113 -9.08 4.50 -1.91
N TYR A 114 -8.83 5.78 -1.58
CA TYR A 114 -9.03 6.26 -0.20
C TYR A 114 -10.50 6.21 0.22
N HIS A 115 -11.44 6.53 -0.68
CA HIS A 115 -12.87 6.49 -0.35
C HIS A 115 -13.44 5.08 -0.23
N GLN A 116 -12.96 4.14 -1.03
CA GLN A 116 -13.52 2.78 -1.08
C GLN A 116 -12.87 1.83 -0.08
N CYS A 117 -11.56 1.96 0.15
CA CYS A 117 -10.80 0.96 0.87
C CYS A 117 -10.48 1.36 2.32
N ASP A 118 -10.59 2.65 2.67
CA ASP A 118 -10.05 3.22 3.91
C ASP A 118 -8.60 2.77 4.14
N ASP A 119 -7.85 2.74 3.03
CA ASP A 119 -6.50 2.20 2.95
C ASP A 119 -5.52 3.34 2.67
N HIS A 120 -4.49 3.42 3.51
CA HIS A 120 -3.42 4.38 3.33
C HIS A 120 -2.34 3.75 2.44
N LEU A 121 -1.68 4.55 1.60
CA LEU A 121 -0.67 4.03 0.66
C LEU A 121 0.75 4.13 1.23
N GLU A 122 0.90 4.73 2.41
CA GLU A 122 2.16 4.91 3.13
C GLU A 122 2.76 3.58 3.59
N ASP A 123 1.93 2.60 3.93
CA ASP A 123 2.32 1.24 4.36
C ASP A 123 2.32 0.23 3.22
N ALA A 124 1.91 0.63 2.01
CA ALA A 124 1.97 -0.22 0.82
C ALA A 124 3.41 -0.71 0.59
N MET A 125 3.55 -1.98 0.21
CA MET A 125 4.86 -2.59 -0.03
C MET A 125 5.63 -1.82 -1.12
N ASN A 126 6.96 -1.80 -1.01
CA ASN A 126 7.81 -1.49 -2.16
C ASN A 126 8.01 -2.75 -3.03
N GLY A 127 8.50 -2.58 -4.26
CA GLY A 127 8.69 -3.70 -5.19
C GLY A 127 9.54 -4.83 -4.62
N TRP A 128 10.61 -4.52 -3.88
CA TRP A 128 11.47 -5.52 -3.24
C TRP A 128 10.72 -6.35 -2.17
N GLU A 129 9.97 -5.71 -1.29
CA GLU A 129 9.14 -6.39 -0.29
C GLU A 129 8.12 -7.32 -0.96
N LEU A 130 7.53 -6.87 -2.07
CA LEU A 130 6.56 -7.64 -2.82
C LEU A 130 7.18 -8.87 -3.50
N TYR A 131 8.39 -8.77 -4.07
CA TYR A 131 9.10 -9.91 -4.65
C TYR A 131 9.49 -10.96 -3.63
N MET A 132 9.99 -10.52 -2.47
CA MET A 132 10.39 -11.43 -1.40
C MET A 132 9.19 -12.21 -0.86
N ARG A 133 8.01 -11.59 -0.83
CA ARG A 133 6.79 -12.20 -0.29
C ARG A 133 6.00 -13.00 -1.32
N TYR A 134 5.93 -12.52 -2.56
CA TYR A 134 5.18 -13.12 -3.66
C TYR A 134 6.08 -13.35 -4.88
N PRO A 135 7.09 -14.25 -4.79
CA PRO A 135 8.06 -14.45 -5.87
C PRO A 135 7.40 -14.92 -7.18
N PHE A 136 6.26 -15.61 -7.10
CA PHE A 136 5.49 -16.02 -8.28
C PHE A 136 4.84 -14.85 -9.05
N MET A 137 4.71 -13.68 -8.43
CA MET A 137 4.15 -12.47 -9.06
C MET A 137 5.20 -11.63 -9.79
N THR A 138 6.47 -12.07 -9.82
CA THR A 138 7.57 -11.27 -10.37
C THR A 138 7.32 -10.83 -11.82
N GLY A 139 6.73 -11.71 -12.64
CA GLY A 139 6.38 -11.37 -14.02
C GLY A 139 5.32 -10.27 -14.14
N SER A 140 4.38 -10.20 -13.20
CA SER A 140 3.28 -9.23 -13.19
C SER A 140 3.74 -7.81 -12.82
N MET A 141 4.87 -7.69 -12.11
CA MET A 141 5.44 -6.40 -11.69
C MET A 141 6.40 -5.78 -12.69
N GLY A 142 6.87 -6.53 -13.70
CA GLY A 142 7.95 -6.09 -14.58
C GLY A 142 7.72 -4.73 -15.26
N LEU A 143 6.49 -4.41 -15.65
CA LEU A 143 6.15 -3.10 -16.22
C LEU A 143 6.05 -2.00 -15.16
N ILE A 144 5.50 -2.33 -13.99
CA ILE A 144 5.34 -1.41 -12.86
C ILE A 144 6.71 -0.99 -12.35
N ASP A 145 7.67 -1.90 -12.26
CA ASP A 145 9.03 -1.62 -11.79
C ASP A 145 9.85 -0.79 -12.77
N LYS A 146 9.64 -1.00 -14.08
CA LYS A 146 10.31 -0.20 -15.11
C LYS A 146 9.79 1.24 -15.13
N THR A 147 8.47 1.41 -15.03
CA THR A 147 7.82 2.70 -15.29
C THR A 147 7.46 3.48 -14.02
N GLY A 148 7.05 2.80 -12.95
CA GLY A 148 6.58 3.40 -11.69
C GLY A 148 7.60 4.33 -11.03
N PRO A 149 8.85 3.89 -10.77
CA PRO A 149 9.89 4.75 -10.19
C PRO A 149 10.23 5.97 -11.05
N ASN A 150 10.00 5.90 -12.36
CA ASN A 150 10.31 6.96 -13.32
C ASN A 150 9.09 7.82 -13.70
N LEU A 151 7.93 7.56 -13.10
CA LEU A 151 6.68 8.21 -13.47
C LEU A 151 6.75 9.74 -13.31
N THR A 152 7.45 10.24 -12.29
CA THR A 152 7.71 11.68 -12.11
C THR A 152 8.41 12.29 -13.33
N LYS A 153 9.48 11.64 -13.82
CA LYS A 153 10.24 12.10 -15.00
C LYS A 153 9.36 12.10 -16.24
N VAL A 154 8.52 11.06 -16.39
CA VAL A 154 7.57 10.97 -17.50
C VAL A 154 6.56 12.11 -17.45
N LEU A 155 5.96 12.40 -16.29
CA LEU A 155 4.95 13.45 -16.14
C LEU A 155 5.53 14.86 -16.34
N ARG A 156 6.78 15.10 -15.89
CA ARG A 156 7.54 16.32 -16.20
C ARG A 156 8.03 16.36 -17.65
N GLY A 157 7.86 15.28 -18.39
CA GLY A 157 8.36 15.05 -19.76
C GLY A 157 9.87 15.28 -19.89
N GLU A 158 10.59 14.86 -18.86
CA GLU A 158 12.04 14.70 -18.82
C GLU A 158 12.48 13.39 -19.49
N ALA A 159 11.56 12.42 -19.59
CA ALA A 159 11.79 11.13 -20.25
C ALA A 159 10.51 10.63 -20.95
N ASP A 160 10.68 9.81 -21.99
CA ASP A 160 9.57 9.11 -22.64
C ASP A 160 9.28 7.80 -21.90
N VAL A 161 8.00 7.46 -21.72
CA VAL A 161 7.61 6.17 -21.13
C VAL A 161 8.12 4.99 -21.96
N LEU A 162 8.20 5.14 -23.28
CA LEU A 162 8.69 4.12 -24.20
C LEU A 162 10.18 3.81 -23.96
N GLU A 163 10.95 4.80 -23.50
CA GLU A 163 12.36 4.62 -23.13
C GLU A 163 12.49 3.59 -22.00
N PHE A 164 11.61 3.62 -21.01
CA PHE A 164 11.64 2.65 -19.90
C PHE A 164 11.04 1.29 -20.28
N LEU A 165 10.12 1.26 -21.23
CA LEU A 165 9.47 0.02 -21.67
C LEU A 165 10.38 -0.80 -22.59
N PHE A 166 11.10 -0.13 -23.49
CA PHE A 166 11.87 -0.75 -24.57
C PHE A 166 13.37 -0.43 -24.57
N GLY A 167 13.80 0.62 -23.87
CA GLY A 167 15.21 0.88 -23.59
C GLY A 167 15.67 -0.05 -22.47
N GLY A 168 16.61 -0.93 -22.80
CA GLY A 168 17.18 -1.92 -21.89
C GLY A 168 18.05 -1.31 -20.82
#